data_AF-A0A6A5EIV3-F1
#
_entry.id   AF-A0A6A5EIV3-F1
#
_cell.length_a   1.000
_cell.length_b   1.000
_cell.length_c   1.000
_cell.angle_alpha   90.00
_cell.angle_beta   90.00
_cell.angle_gamma   90.00
#
_symmetry.space_group_name_H-M   'P 1'
#
loop_
_entity.id
_entity.type
_entity.pdbx_description
1 polymer ?
#
loop_
_entity_poly.entity_id
_entity_poly.type
_entity_poly.pdbx_seq_one_letter_code
_entity_poly.pdbx_strand_id
1 'polypeptide(L)'
;MRVIPDWKEQEWDTEKPESYAGIFHFRFWRFGEWVDVVIDDRLPTVDNQLVYCHSNDSNEFWSALVEKAYAKVYGCYEALDGGNTADALVDFTGGVSEPVDLLEGQMATDEVARNQLFERVLKVHNRDGLISCSIRATTIEDMEARLDCGLVKGHAYAVTDVRKVRLGHGLLAFFKSEKLQMIRMRNPWGEKEWSGPWSDSSEEWNKVSKSEREKLGVTVQDDGEFWMTFDDFCQYFTDLILCRLINTSYLSIHKTWEEEVMRGSWVHRNDPLRNRSGGCINHKATFLQNPQYVFDVKKVEDEVLICLQQKEKRATPKDGKGENLAIGFDIHRVELNRKYRMHSAQQKVAGSIYINSRCVFLRKELQEGRYVIIPTTFDPGQQGDFLLRVFTDVPSDCKELTLDEPPQTCWTGMCGYPQLVTQVHVLNADGLQGQESNGAVDPYVIITCEGEKVRSPVYKDTRCPNFDIKGLFYRKKPKEGIHIEIYNKNIIVDTFLGQVILFSDPNERQEQHTLHLRDKGNRQDSDLPGTLTVRLITSTTLTNI
;
A
#
# COMPACT_ATOMS: atom_id res chain seq x y z
N MET A 1 -1.16 -9.35 -22.43
CA MET A 1 -2.04 -9.75 -21.31
C MET A 1 -1.62 -11.14 -20.86
N ARG A 2 -1.39 -11.38 -19.56
CA ARG A 2 -0.94 -12.72 -19.09
C ARG A 2 -2.06 -13.74 -18.98
N VAL A 3 -3.31 -13.28 -18.92
CA VAL A 3 -4.51 -14.10 -18.71
C VAL A 3 -4.82 -15.03 -19.86
N ILE A 4 -4.67 -14.56 -21.10
CA ILE A 4 -4.88 -15.35 -22.31
C ILE A 4 -3.50 -15.58 -22.93
N PRO A 5 -2.74 -16.57 -22.45
CA PRO A 5 -1.45 -16.92 -23.05
C PRO A 5 -1.67 -17.41 -24.48
N ASP A 6 -0.76 -17.03 -25.38
CA ASP A 6 -0.66 -17.60 -26.73
C ASP A 6 -2.01 -17.67 -27.48
N TRP A 7 -2.84 -16.63 -27.37
CA TRP A 7 -4.23 -16.62 -27.85
C TRP A 7 -4.38 -17.06 -29.33
N LYS A 8 -3.37 -16.77 -30.15
CA LYS A 8 -3.34 -17.18 -31.57
C LYS A 8 -3.29 -18.70 -31.77
N GLU A 9 -2.68 -19.43 -30.83
CA GLU A 9 -2.63 -20.89 -30.86
C GLU A 9 -3.92 -21.53 -30.37
N GLN A 10 -4.76 -20.75 -29.66
CA GLN A 10 -6.07 -21.17 -29.16
C GLN A 10 -7.21 -20.76 -30.11
N GLU A 11 -6.92 -19.92 -31.10
CA GLU A 11 -7.89 -19.46 -32.10
C GLU A 11 -8.25 -20.60 -33.06
N TRP A 12 -9.49 -20.59 -33.56
CA TRP A 12 -9.89 -21.55 -34.59
C TRP A 12 -9.15 -21.27 -35.91
N ASP A 13 -8.43 -22.28 -36.43
CA ASP A 13 -7.75 -22.23 -37.72
C ASP A 13 -8.60 -22.92 -38.79
N THR A 14 -9.14 -22.14 -39.73
CA THR A 14 -9.92 -22.67 -40.86
C THR A 14 -9.09 -23.48 -41.85
N GLU A 15 -7.77 -23.27 -41.90
CA GLU A 15 -6.85 -24.03 -42.76
C GLU A 15 -6.43 -25.36 -42.12
N LYS A 16 -6.57 -25.49 -40.78
CA LYS A 16 -6.21 -26.69 -40.01
C LYS A 16 -7.28 -27.04 -38.97
N PRO A 17 -8.51 -27.39 -39.38
CA PRO A 17 -9.58 -27.72 -38.44
C PRO A 17 -9.23 -28.89 -37.51
N GLU A 18 -8.34 -29.79 -37.93
CA GLU A 18 -7.84 -30.91 -37.13
C GLU A 18 -6.94 -30.51 -35.95
N SER A 19 -6.42 -29.28 -35.92
CA SER A 19 -5.65 -28.78 -34.76
C SER A 19 -6.56 -28.35 -33.61
N TYR A 20 -7.84 -28.13 -33.87
CA TYR A 20 -8.80 -27.81 -32.83
C TYR A 20 -9.18 -29.05 -32.01
N ALA A 21 -8.97 -28.96 -30.70
CA ALA A 21 -9.23 -30.07 -29.77
C ALA A 21 -10.27 -29.73 -28.69
N GLY A 22 -11.02 -28.63 -28.83
CA GLY A 22 -12.03 -28.20 -27.85
C GLY A 22 -11.43 -27.91 -26.47
N ILE A 23 -10.19 -27.44 -26.43
CA ILE A 23 -9.40 -27.21 -25.21
C ILE A 23 -8.82 -25.80 -25.23
N PHE A 24 -8.94 -25.12 -24.09
CA PHE A 24 -8.46 -23.75 -23.89
C PHE A 24 -7.73 -23.65 -22.56
N HIS A 25 -6.87 -22.66 -22.40
CA HIS A 25 -6.25 -22.37 -21.12
C HIS A 25 -6.09 -20.88 -20.86
N PHE A 26 -6.24 -20.55 -19.57
CA PHE A 26 -6.15 -19.18 -19.06
C PHE A 26 -5.23 -19.16 -17.85
N ARG A 27 -4.66 -18.00 -17.54
CA ARG A 27 -3.84 -17.80 -16.35
C ARG A 27 -4.45 -16.80 -15.40
N PHE A 28 -4.52 -17.16 -14.13
CA PHE A 28 -4.98 -16.27 -13.06
C PHE A 28 -3.88 -16.07 -12.04
N TRP A 29 -3.70 -14.84 -11.58
CA TRP A 29 -2.82 -14.54 -10.48
C TRP A 29 -3.49 -14.97 -9.18
N ARG A 30 -2.85 -15.87 -8.44
CA ARG A 30 -3.35 -16.46 -7.22
C ARG A 30 -2.26 -16.43 -6.18
N PHE A 31 -2.45 -15.59 -5.17
CA PHE A 31 -1.60 -15.55 -3.97
C PHE A 31 -0.09 -15.47 -4.29
N GLY A 32 0.28 -14.58 -5.22
CA GLY A 32 1.66 -14.33 -5.64
C GLY A 32 2.10 -15.04 -6.92
N GLU A 33 1.30 -15.95 -7.48
CA GLU A 33 1.73 -16.82 -8.58
C GLU A 33 0.71 -16.86 -9.72
N TRP A 34 1.18 -16.95 -10.96
CA TRP A 34 0.30 -17.17 -12.11
C TRP A 34 0.00 -18.67 -12.24
N VAL A 35 -1.27 -19.03 -12.12
CA VAL A 35 -1.76 -20.41 -12.19
C VAL A 35 -2.42 -20.63 -13.55
N ASP A 36 -1.96 -21.65 -14.28
CA ASP A 36 -2.52 -22.06 -15.57
C ASP A 36 -3.74 -22.98 -15.36
N VAL A 37 -4.84 -22.65 -16.02
CA VAL A 37 -6.14 -23.31 -15.86
C VAL A 37 -6.66 -23.73 -17.22
N VAL A 38 -6.63 -25.04 -17.44
CA VAL A 38 -7.10 -25.67 -18.67
C VAL A 38 -8.58 -26.02 -18.56
N ILE A 39 -9.37 -25.73 -19.57
CA ILE A 39 -10.80 -26.06 -19.66
C ILE A 39 -11.15 -26.63 -21.03
N ASP A 40 -12.25 -27.36 -21.11
CA ASP A 40 -12.92 -27.63 -22.38
C ASP A 40 -13.83 -26.46 -22.80
N ASP A 41 -14.40 -26.54 -23.99
CA ASP A 41 -15.26 -25.52 -24.62
C ASP A 41 -16.77 -25.65 -24.32
N ARG A 42 -17.18 -26.64 -23.53
CA ARG A 42 -18.61 -26.86 -23.23
C ARG A 42 -19.15 -25.78 -22.30
N LEU A 43 -20.05 -24.94 -22.79
CA LEU A 43 -20.63 -23.84 -22.02
C LEU A 43 -22.06 -24.17 -21.56
N PRO A 44 -22.49 -23.72 -20.37
CA PRO A 44 -23.87 -23.86 -19.93
C PRO A 44 -24.84 -23.10 -20.84
N THR A 45 -25.89 -23.78 -21.32
CA THR A 45 -26.92 -23.20 -22.17
C THR A 45 -28.32 -23.60 -21.73
N VAL A 46 -29.28 -22.70 -21.99
CA VAL A 46 -30.72 -22.97 -21.93
C VAL A 46 -31.30 -22.53 -23.27
N ASP A 47 -32.08 -23.40 -23.92
CA ASP A 47 -32.63 -23.15 -25.26
C ASP A 47 -31.57 -22.71 -26.30
N ASN A 48 -30.37 -23.32 -26.23
CA ASN A 48 -29.19 -22.98 -27.04
C ASN A 48 -28.66 -21.55 -26.87
N GLN A 49 -29.05 -20.84 -25.82
CA GLN A 49 -28.50 -19.54 -25.45
C GLN A 49 -27.58 -19.69 -24.24
N LEU A 50 -26.45 -18.98 -24.26
CA LEU A 50 -25.55 -18.90 -23.12
C LEU A 50 -26.25 -18.22 -21.95
N VAL A 51 -26.17 -18.82 -20.76
CA VAL A 51 -26.84 -18.29 -19.56
C VAL A 51 -25.95 -17.41 -18.69
N TYR A 52 -24.64 -17.42 -18.93
CA TYR A 52 -23.66 -16.60 -18.21
C TYR A 52 -23.01 -15.56 -19.15
N CYS A 53 -21.79 -15.10 -18.87
CA CYS A 53 -21.09 -14.10 -19.67
C CYS A 53 -21.01 -14.53 -21.14
N HIS A 54 -21.39 -13.62 -22.04
CA HIS A 54 -21.33 -13.81 -23.48
C HIS A 54 -21.05 -12.48 -24.19
N SER A 55 -20.53 -12.55 -25.41
CA SER A 55 -20.37 -11.38 -26.26
C SER A 55 -21.68 -11.05 -26.98
N ASN A 56 -21.82 -9.79 -27.38
CA ASN A 56 -22.85 -9.38 -28.34
C ASN A 56 -22.53 -9.90 -29.76
N ASP A 57 -21.28 -10.25 -30.03
CA ASP A 57 -20.90 -10.96 -31.26
C ASP A 57 -21.07 -12.47 -31.05
N SER A 58 -21.95 -13.08 -31.86
CA SER A 58 -22.22 -14.52 -31.84
C SER A 58 -21.02 -15.41 -32.13
N ASN A 59 -19.93 -14.87 -32.71
CA ASN A 59 -18.71 -15.61 -33.03
C ASN A 59 -17.60 -15.43 -31.98
N GLU A 60 -17.86 -14.71 -30.89
CA GLU A 60 -16.86 -14.41 -29.87
C GLU A 60 -17.17 -15.11 -28.55
N PHE A 61 -16.34 -16.11 -28.19
CA PHE A 61 -16.57 -16.98 -27.02
C PHE A 61 -15.55 -16.83 -25.89
N TRP A 62 -14.50 -16.01 -26.07
CA TRP A 62 -13.39 -15.95 -25.10
C TRP A 62 -13.85 -15.45 -23.72
N SER A 63 -14.85 -14.56 -23.65
CA SER A 63 -15.40 -14.04 -22.39
C SER A 63 -16.14 -15.13 -21.62
N ALA A 64 -16.95 -15.94 -22.31
CA ALA A 64 -17.63 -17.10 -21.72
C ALA A 64 -16.62 -18.16 -21.23
N LEU A 65 -15.56 -18.39 -21.99
CA LEU A 65 -14.51 -19.35 -21.66
C LEU A 65 -13.64 -18.86 -20.48
N VAL A 66 -13.30 -17.57 -20.42
CA VAL A 66 -12.50 -17.04 -19.30
C VAL A 66 -13.29 -17.08 -18.00
N GLU A 67 -14.60 -16.78 -18.04
CA GLU A 67 -15.49 -16.94 -16.90
C GLU A 67 -15.58 -18.39 -16.45
N LYS A 68 -15.72 -19.35 -17.38
CA LYS A 68 -15.68 -20.78 -17.06
C LYS A 68 -14.38 -21.20 -16.37
N ALA A 69 -13.24 -20.73 -16.88
CA ALA A 69 -11.95 -21.02 -16.27
C ALA A 69 -11.83 -20.41 -14.87
N TYR A 70 -12.37 -19.21 -14.68
CA TYR A 70 -12.42 -18.54 -13.38
C TYR A 70 -13.36 -19.27 -12.40
N ALA A 71 -14.55 -19.67 -12.84
CA ALA A 71 -15.48 -20.50 -12.08
C ALA A 71 -14.81 -21.82 -11.65
N LYS A 72 -14.01 -22.45 -12.52
CA LYS A 72 -13.24 -23.65 -12.18
C LYS A 72 -12.20 -23.40 -11.08
N VAL A 73 -11.57 -22.23 -11.03
CA VAL A 73 -10.64 -21.85 -9.93
C VAL A 73 -11.37 -21.80 -8.60
N TYR A 74 -12.60 -21.29 -8.60
CA TYR A 74 -13.44 -21.15 -7.40
C TYR A 74 -14.27 -22.40 -7.08
N GLY A 75 -14.37 -23.35 -8.03
CA GLY A 75 -15.02 -24.65 -7.87
C GLY A 75 -16.31 -24.80 -8.68
N CYS A 76 -17.10 -23.74 -8.81
CA CYS A 76 -18.33 -23.70 -9.61
C CYS A 76 -18.71 -22.25 -10.00
N TYR A 77 -19.70 -22.09 -10.89
CA TYR A 77 -20.21 -20.77 -11.29
C TYR A 77 -20.87 -20.02 -10.12
N GLU A 78 -21.66 -20.70 -9.30
CA GLU A 78 -22.33 -20.11 -8.12
C GLU A 78 -21.33 -19.50 -7.12
N ALA A 79 -20.10 -20.01 -7.05
CA ALA A 79 -19.06 -19.44 -6.19
C ALA A 79 -18.58 -18.05 -6.66
N LEU A 80 -18.91 -17.63 -7.89
CA LEU A 80 -18.63 -16.29 -8.40
C LEU A 80 -19.70 -15.26 -7.98
N ASP A 81 -20.86 -15.71 -7.50
CA ASP A 81 -21.97 -14.82 -7.16
C ASP A 81 -21.64 -13.91 -5.96
N GLY A 82 -21.85 -12.61 -6.16
CA GLY A 82 -21.45 -11.58 -5.19
C GLY A 82 -19.94 -11.57 -4.92
N GLY A 83 -19.14 -11.87 -5.94
CA GLY A 83 -17.68 -11.71 -5.92
C GLY A 83 -17.26 -10.25 -5.76
N ASN A 84 -16.05 -10.02 -5.23
CA ASN A 84 -15.50 -8.69 -5.06
C ASN A 84 -14.71 -8.27 -6.32
N THR A 85 -15.09 -7.16 -6.95
CA THR A 85 -14.42 -6.67 -8.17
C THR A 85 -12.94 -6.36 -7.94
N ALA A 86 -12.55 -5.90 -6.75
CA ALA A 86 -11.15 -5.64 -6.42
C ALA A 86 -10.31 -6.92 -6.45
N ASP A 87 -10.91 -8.04 -6.00
CA ASP A 87 -10.28 -9.35 -6.01
C ASP A 87 -10.15 -9.91 -7.42
N ALA A 88 -11.21 -9.82 -8.23
CA ALA A 88 -11.17 -10.20 -9.63
C ALA A 88 -10.10 -9.42 -10.39
N LEU A 89 -10.04 -8.09 -10.24
CA LEU A 89 -9.02 -7.26 -10.90
C LEU A 89 -7.59 -7.70 -10.55
N VAL A 90 -7.32 -8.06 -9.29
CA VAL A 90 -6.02 -8.62 -8.90
C VAL A 90 -5.77 -9.96 -9.56
N ASP A 91 -6.75 -10.85 -9.60
CA ASP A 91 -6.59 -12.19 -10.18
C ASP A 91 -6.37 -12.15 -11.70
N PHE A 92 -6.97 -11.17 -12.39
CA PHE A 92 -6.78 -10.96 -13.82
C PHE A 92 -5.49 -10.20 -14.18
N THR A 93 -4.83 -9.56 -13.21
CA THR A 93 -3.70 -8.66 -13.55
C THR A 93 -2.42 -8.89 -12.77
N GLY A 94 -2.48 -9.49 -11.58
CA GLY A 94 -1.41 -9.48 -10.58
C GLY A 94 -1.11 -8.08 -10.00
N GLY A 95 -1.97 -7.10 -10.30
CA GLY A 95 -1.86 -5.72 -9.85
C GLY A 95 -2.15 -5.55 -8.35
N VAL A 96 -2.38 -4.31 -7.96
CA VAL A 96 -2.72 -3.93 -6.59
C VAL A 96 -4.00 -3.11 -6.60
N SER A 97 -5.05 -3.63 -5.99
CA SER A 97 -6.34 -2.94 -5.88
C SER A 97 -6.38 -2.03 -4.65
N GLU A 98 -6.66 -0.76 -4.89
CA GLU A 98 -6.88 0.25 -3.87
C GLU A 98 -8.37 0.64 -3.84
N PRO A 99 -9.13 0.17 -2.84
CA PRO A 99 -10.51 0.61 -2.64
C PRO A 99 -10.54 2.04 -2.10
N VAL A 100 -11.53 2.82 -2.54
CA VAL A 100 -11.80 4.20 -2.13
C VAL A 100 -13.28 4.31 -1.84
N ASP A 101 -13.61 4.66 -0.59
CA ASP A 101 -14.96 5.03 -0.18
C ASP A 101 -15.16 6.52 -0.44
N LEU A 102 -16.04 6.85 -1.39
CA LEU A 102 -16.32 8.23 -1.81
C LEU A 102 -17.16 8.98 -0.77
N LEU A 103 -17.94 8.25 0.05
CA LEU A 103 -18.78 8.82 1.10
C LEU A 103 -17.96 9.18 2.33
N GLU A 104 -17.13 8.25 2.82
CA GLU A 104 -16.22 8.48 3.95
C GLU A 104 -15.22 9.60 3.62
N GLY A 105 -14.74 9.63 2.37
CA GLY A 105 -13.88 10.70 1.86
C GLY A 105 -14.57 12.04 1.61
N GLN A 106 -15.89 12.14 1.81
CA GLN A 106 -16.70 13.35 1.59
C GLN A 106 -16.50 13.98 0.20
N MET A 107 -16.28 13.13 -0.82
CA MET A 107 -15.86 13.59 -2.16
C MET A 107 -16.91 14.47 -2.85
N ALA A 108 -18.18 14.30 -2.49
CA ALA A 108 -19.26 15.16 -2.98
C ALA A 108 -19.13 16.62 -2.48
N THR A 109 -18.72 16.81 -1.22
CA THR A 109 -18.72 18.13 -0.56
C THR A 109 -17.35 18.78 -0.44
N ASP A 110 -16.27 18.00 -0.36
CA ASP A 110 -14.90 18.50 -0.28
C ASP A 110 -14.27 18.62 -1.68
N GLU A 111 -14.22 19.84 -2.19
CA GLU A 111 -13.64 20.15 -3.50
C GLU A 111 -12.13 19.83 -3.58
N VAL A 112 -11.38 20.02 -2.50
CA VAL A 112 -9.93 19.78 -2.50
C VAL A 112 -9.67 18.27 -2.57
N ALA A 113 -10.36 17.49 -1.74
CA ALA A 113 -10.27 16.03 -1.75
C ALA A 113 -10.71 15.45 -3.10
N ARG A 114 -11.81 15.96 -3.66
CA ARG A 114 -12.31 15.54 -4.98
C ARG A 114 -11.30 15.82 -6.10
N ASN A 115 -10.71 17.00 -6.14
CA ASN A 115 -9.68 17.34 -7.13
C ASN A 115 -8.43 16.45 -6.99
N GLN A 116 -7.99 16.17 -5.76
CA GLN A 116 -6.87 15.24 -5.51
C GLN A 116 -7.20 13.82 -5.97
N LEU A 117 -8.44 13.36 -5.74
CA LEU A 117 -8.91 12.07 -6.23
C LEU A 117 -8.94 12.03 -7.75
N PHE A 118 -9.43 13.07 -8.42
CA PHE A 118 -9.43 13.14 -9.89
C PHE A 118 -8.04 12.99 -10.48
N GLU A 119 -7.05 13.76 -10.00
CA GLU A 119 -5.66 13.63 -10.49
C GLU A 119 -5.10 12.22 -10.28
N ARG A 120 -5.48 11.58 -9.17
CA ARG A 120 -5.08 10.21 -8.86
C ARG A 120 -5.72 9.21 -9.80
N VAL A 121 -7.02 9.32 -10.06
CA VAL A 121 -7.78 8.46 -11.00
C VAL A 121 -7.20 8.62 -12.40
N LEU A 122 -6.99 9.86 -12.85
CA LEU A 122 -6.35 10.19 -14.12
C LEU A 122 -4.93 9.59 -14.23
N LYS A 123 -4.14 9.67 -13.15
CA LYS A 123 -2.79 9.07 -13.11
C LYS A 123 -2.81 7.55 -13.20
N VAL A 124 -3.80 6.88 -12.59
CA VAL A 124 -3.96 5.41 -12.69
C VAL A 124 -4.37 5.03 -14.11
N HIS A 125 -5.36 5.71 -14.68
CA HIS A 125 -5.84 5.48 -16.04
C HIS A 125 -4.73 5.69 -17.09
N ASN A 126 -3.98 6.80 -17.01
CA ASN A 126 -2.85 7.08 -17.91
C ASN A 126 -1.67 6.10 -17.79
N ARG A 127 -1.70 5.20 -16.80
CA ARG A 127 -0.71 4.14 -16.60
C ARG A 127 -1.34 2.76 -16.82
N ASP A 128 -2.39 2.70 -17.63
CA ASP A 128 -3.12 1.48 -18.00
C ASP A 128 -3.71 0.73 -16.81
N GLY A 129 -3.91 1.41 -15.68
CA GLY A 129 -4.58 0.84 -14.52
C GLY A 129 -6.06 0.60 -14.80
N LEU A 130 -6.59 -0.50 -14.27
CA LEU A 130 -8.00 -0.85 -14.40
C LEU A 130 -8.80 -0.21 -13.27
N ILE A 131 -9.93 0.37 -13.61
CA ILE A 131 -10.73 1.15 -12.67
C ILE A 131 -12.17 0.66 -12.75
N SER A 132 -12.75 0.38 -11.58
CA SER A 132 -14.16 0.03 -11.44
C SER A 132 -14.80 0.87 -10.36
N CYS A 133 -16.08 1.17 -10.50
CA CYS A 133 -16.87 1.91 -9.52
C CYS A 133 -18.23 1.24 -9.32
N SER A 134 -18.89 1.54 -8.21
CA SER A 134 -20.23 1.03 -7.93
C SER A 134 -21.02 1.97 -7.05
N ILE A 135 -22.33 1.76 -7.02
CA ILE A 135 -23.26 2.42 -6.11
C ILE A 135 -23.73 1.38 -5.10
N ARG A 136 -23.53 1.62 -3.81
CA ARG A 136 -23.84 0.69 -2.74
C ARG A 136 -25.35 0.49 -2.63
N ALA A 137 -25.80 -0.76 -2.71
CA ALA A 137 -27.15 -1.16 -2.34
C ALA A 137 -27.17 -1.47 -0.83
N THR A 138 -28.09 -0.85 -0.08
CA THR A 138 -28.19 -1.07 1.38
C THR A 138 -29.19 -2.14 1.77
N THR A 139 -30.09 -2.51 0.85
CA THR A 139 -31.08 -3.58 1.04
C THR A 139 -31.07 -4.51 -0.17
N ILE A 140 -31.70 -5.68 -0.04
CA ILE A 140 -31.82 -6.66 -1.13
C ILE A 140 -32.73 -6.10 -2.23
N GLU A 141 -33.77 -5.35 -1.86
CA GLU A 141 -34.67 -4.70 -2.82
C GLU A 141 -33.98 -3.60 -3.63
N ASP A 142 -32.93 -3.00 -3.06
CA ASP A 142 -32.08 -2.01 -3.72
C ASP A 142 -31.02 -2.64 -4.64
N MET A 143 -30.82 -3.96 -4.57
CA MET A 143 -29.83 -4.64 -5.41
C MET A 143 -30.31 -4.66 -6.86
N GLU A 144 -29.46 -4.17 -7.77
CA GLU A 144 -29.79 -3.97 -9.19
C GLU A 144 -30.96 -3.00 -9.43
N ALA A 145 -31.34 -2.20 -8.42
CA ALA A 145 -32.38 -1.20 -8.55
C ALA A 145 -31.90 -0.02 -9.40
N ARG A 146 -32.78 0.43 -10.31
CA ARG A 146 -32.53 1.56 -11.20
C ARG A 146 -32.94 2.88 -10.55
N LEU A 147 -32.06 3.86 -10.62
CA LEU A 147 -32.31 5.25 -10.23
C LEU A 147 -33.00 6.01 -11.37
N ASP A 148 -33.68 7.10 -11.03
CA ASP A 148 -34.36 7.98 -11.99
C ASP A 148 -33.42 8.55 -13.07
N CYS A 149 -32.13 8.66 -12.74
CA CYS A 149 -31.07 9.13 -13.63
C CYS A 149 -30.45 8.04 -14.50
N GLY A 150 -30.99 6.82 -14.48
CA GLY A 150 -30.54 5.69 -15.30
C GLY A 150 -29.49 4.78 -14.67
N LEU A 151 -28.78 5.25 -13.63
CA LEU A 151 -27.76 4.46 -12.92
C LEU A 151 -28.38 3.30 -12.12
N VAL A 152 -27.59 2.25 -11.87
CA VAL A 152 -28.01 1.01 -11.22
C VAL A 152 -27.23 0.81 -9.93
N LYS A 153 -27.94 0.52 -8.84
CA LYS A 153 -27.37 0.19 -7.53
C LYS A 153 -26.93 -1.27 -7.46
N GLY A 154 -25.95 -1.56 -6.60
CA GLY A 154 -25.49 -2.92 -6.33
C GLY A 154 -24.76 -3.57 -7.51
N HIS A 155 -24.36 -2.80 -8.53
CA HIS A 155 -23.69 -3.29 -9.73
C HIS A 155 -22.37 -2.55 -9.97
N ALA A 156 -21.44 -3.23 -10.66
CA ALA A 156 -20.12 -2.70 -10.96
C ALA A 156 -20.08 -2.07 -12.36
N TYR A 157 -19.59 -0.83 -12.44
CA TYR A 157 -19.28 -0.13 -13.68
C TYR A 157 -17.79 -0.19 -13.94
N ALA A 158 -17.40 -0.27 -15.22
CA ALA A 158 -16.01 -0.12 -15.64
C ALA A 158 -15.76 1.35 -16.02
N VAL A 159 -14.67 1.95 -15.53
CA VAL A 159 -14.26 3.29 -15.99
C VAL A 159 -13.35 3.10 -17.20
N THR A 160 -13.79 3.61 -18.36
CA THR A 160 -13.13 3.35 -19.65
C THR A 160 -12.30 4.54 -20.15
N ASP A 161 -12.53 5.75 -19.65
CA ASP A 161 -11.71 6.93 -19.95
C ASP A 161 -11.83 8.00 -18.84
N VAL A 162 -10.78 8.82 -18.66
CA VAL A 162 -10.72 9.90 -17.67
C VAL A 162 -9.97 11.08 -18.28
N ARG A 163 -10.62 12.25 -18.41
CA ARG A 163 -10.03 13.39 -19.13
C ARG A 163 -10.37 14.75 -18.55
N LYS A 164 -9.48 15.71 -18.83
CA LYS A 164 -9.72 17.14 -18.65
C LYS A 164 -10.14 17.76 -19.98
N VAL A 165 -11.43 18.07 -20.13
CA VAL A 165 -12.03 18.60 -21.36
C VAL A 165 -12.05 20.12 -21.35
N ARG A 166 -11.70 20.75 -22.47
CA ARG A 166 -11.76 22.21 -22.62
C ARG A 166 -13.14 22.64 -23.12
N LEU A 167 -13.70 23.67 -22.50
CA LEU A 167 -14.98 24.26 -22.91
C LEU A 167 -14.76 25.46 -23.85
N GLY A 168 -15.59 25.60 -24.88
CA GLY A 168 -15.60 26.73 -25.81
C GLY A 168 -15.09 26.41 -27.23
N HIS A 169 -15.23 27.40 -28.12
CA HIS A 169 -14.87 27.30 -29.54
C HIS A 169 -13.76 28.30 -29.91
N GLY A 170 -12.80 27.87 -30.74
CA GLY A 170 -11.75 28.74 -31.31
C GLY A 170 -10.55 29.06 -30.41
N LEU A 171 -9.66 29.94 -30.88
CA LEU A 171 -8.39 30.30 -30.21
C LEU A 171 -8.57 30.90 -28.81
N LEU A 172 -9.71 31.51 -28.50
CA LEU A 172 -9.99 32.09 -27.17
C LEU A 172 -10.16 31.02 -26.07
N ALA A 173 -10.58 29.80 -26.42
CA ALA A 173 -10.63 28.67 -25.49
C ALA A 173 -9.22 28.15 -25.14
N PHE A 174 -8.19 28.45 -25.93
CA PHE A 174 -6.79 28.12 -25.58
C PHE A 174 -6.25 29.00 -24.44
N PHE A 175 -6.82 30.18 -24.23
CA PHE A 175 -6.41 31.12 -23.18
C PHE A 175 -7.26 31.03 -21.90
N LYS A 176 -8.39 30.29 -21.92
CA LYS A 176 -9.15 29.97 -20.71
C LYS A 176 -8.50 28.80 -19.97
N SER A 177 -8.24 28.96 -18.68
CA SER A 177 -7.55 27.99 -17.82
C SER A 177 -8.44 26.87 -17.30
N GLU A 178 -9.76 27.04 -17.28
CA GLU A 178 -10.69 26.07 -16.70
C GLU A 178 -10.92 24.89 -17.66
N LYS A 179 -10.59 23.69 -17.17
CA LYS A 179 -10.88 22.42 -17.84
C LYS A 179 -11.88 21.66 -17.00
N LEU A 180 -12.91 21.13 -17.65
CA LEU A 180 -13.91 20.27 -17.04
C LEU A 180 -13.32 18.89 -16.79
N GLN A 181 -13.45 18.38 -15.57
CA GLN A 181 -13.01 17.05 -15.20
C GLN A 181 -14.12 16.05 -15.55
N MET A 182 -13.80 15.11 -16.44
CA MET A 182 -14.76 14.17 -17.04
C MET A 182 -14.30 12.74 -16.81
N ILE A 183 -15.27 11.86 -16.62
CA ILE A 183 -15.08 10.43 -16.47
C ILE A 183 -16.08 9.69 -17.36
N ARG A 184 -15.60 8.66 -18.08
CA ARG A 184 -16.41 7.78 -18.91
C ARG A 184 -16.53 6.43 -18.23
N MET A 185 -17.74 5.91 -18.17
CA MET A 185 -18.04 4.61 -17.59
C MET A 185 -18.77 3.74 -18.60
N ARG A 186 -18.70 2.44 -18.39
CA ARG A 186 -19.44 1.43 -19.13
C ARG A 186 -20.23 0.55 -18.18
N ASN A 187 -21.52 0.40 -18.44
CA ASN A 187 -22.35 -0.64 -17.87
C ASN A 187 -22.06 -1.97 -18.59
N PRO A 188 -21.57 -3.02 -17.90
CA PRO A 188 -21.32 -4.33 -18.50
C PRO A 188 -22.52 -4.97 -19.20
N TRP A 189 -23.75 -4.62 -18.83
CA TRP A 189 -24.96 -5.12 -19.50
C TRP A 189 -25.17 -4.57 -20.91
N GLY A 190 -24.41 -3.53 -21.30
CA GLY A 190 -24.49 -2.95 -22.65
C GLY A 190 -25.80 -2.20 -22.92
N GLU A 191 -26.53 -1.82 -21.86
CA GLU A 191 -27.75 -1.04 -21.89
C GLU A 191 -27.84 -0.18 -20.61
N LYS A 192 -28.78 0.77 -20.57
CA LYS A 192 -29.14 1.57 -19.38
C LYS A 192 -28.07 2.57 -18.97
N GLU A 193 -28.09 3.70 -19.66
CA GLU A 193 -27.13 4.79 -19.52
C GLU A 193 -27.61 5.93 -18.61
N TRP A 194 -26.65 6.75 -18.20
CA TRP A 194 -26.87 8.02 -17.51
C TRP A 194 -27.72 8.97 -18.36
N SER A 195 -28.78 9.52 -17.78
CA SER A 195 -29.71 10.43 -18.47
C SER A 195 -29.56 11.90 -18.05
N GLY A 196 -28.54 12.23 -17.25
CA GLY A 196 -28.30 13.59 -16.76
C GLY A 196 -27.38 14.42 -17.68
N PRO A 197 -26.78 15.52 -17.16
CA PRO A 197 -25.83 16.33 -17.90
C PRO A 197 -24.67 15.52 -18.46
N TRP A 198 -24.26 15.80 -19.70
CA TRP A 198 -23.23 15.09 -20.46
C TRP A 198 -23.53 13.64 -20.84
N SER A 199 -24.77 13.17 -20.63
CA SER A 199 -25.29 11.98 -21.32
C SER A 199 -25.14 12.08 -22.84
N ASP A 200 -25.29 10.97 -23.54
CA ASP A 200 -25.02 10.91 -24.98
C ASP A 200 -25.86 11.89 -25.81
N SER A 201 -27.12 12.11 -25.42
CA SER A 201 -28.03 13.07 -26.06
C SER A 201 -28.02 14.48 -25.44
N SER A 202 -27.14 14.76 -24.47
CA SER A 202 -27.10 16.01 -23.72
C SER A 202 -26.72 17.21 -24.58
N GLU A 203 -27.45 18.33 -24.45
CA GLU A 203 -27.15 19.57 -25.18
C GLU A 203 -25.84 20.23 -24.71
N GLU A 204 -25.35 19.87 -23.53
CA GLU A 204 -24.09 20.35 -22.95
C GLU A 204 -22.90 20.06 -23.86
N TRP A 205 -22.96 18.99 -24.66
CA TRP A 205 -21.97 18.70 -25.68
C TRP A 205 -21.79 19.83 -26.69
N ASN A 206 -22.80 20.67 -26.91
CA ASN A 206 -22.71 21.87 -27.78
C ASN A 206 -21.64 22.88 -27.32
N LYS A 207 -21.25 22.82 -26.03
CA LYS A 207 -20.19 23.66 -25.44
C LYS A 207 -18.78 23.16 -25.79
N VAL A 208 -18.64 21.94 -26.33
CA VAL A 208 -17.36 21.33 -26.72
C VAL A 208 -17.22 21.38 -28.24
N SER A 209 -16.01 21.68 -28.74
CA SER A 209 -15.76 21.69 -30.18
C SER A 209 -15.94 20.29 -30.80
N LYS A 210 -16.32 20.22 -32.09
CA LYS A 210 -16.51 18.94 -32.80
C LYS A 210 -15.25 18.05 -32.75
N SER A 211 -14.07 18.64 -32.95
CA SER A 211 -12.80 17.89 -32.90
C SER A 211 -12.53 17.28 -31.52
N GLU A 212 -12.87 17.98 -30.44
CA GLU A 212 -12.69 17.44 -29.09
C GLU A 212 -13.72 16.34 -28.78
N ARG A 213 -14.96 16.46 -29.27
CA ARG A 213 -15.97 15.39 -29.15
C ARG A 213 -15.56 14.11 -29.87
N GLU A 214 -15.02 14.23 -31.09
CA GLU A 214 -14.50 13.10 -31.84
C GLU A 214 -13.35 12.40 -31.10
N LYS A 215 -12.45 13.16 -30.46
CA LYS A 215 -11.38 12.58 -29.62
C LYS A 215 -11.88 11.91 -28.36
N LEU A 216 -13.01 12.36 -27.81
CA LEU A 216 -13.68 11.76 -26.66
C LEU A 216 -14.47 10.50 -27.04
N GLY A 217 -14.62 10.22 -28.34
CA GLY A 217 -15.39 9.07 -28.80
C GLY A 217 -16.86 9.16 -28.40
N VAL A 218 -17.43 10.36 -28.30
CA VAL A 218 -18.85 10.53 -27.96
C VAL A 218 -19.67 10.05 -29.16
N THR A 219 -20.24 8.86 -29.02
CA THR A 219 -21.24 8.29 -29.93
C THR A 219 -22.60 8.36 -29.27
N VAL A 220 -23.67 8.47 -30.06
CA VAL A 220 -25.05 8.37 -29.54
C VAL A 220 -25.53 6.97 -29.86
N GLN A 221 -25.26 6.01 -28.98
CA GLN A 221 -25.61 4.60 -29.13
C GLN A 221 -25.91 4.05 -27.74
N ASP A 222 -26.96 3.22 -27.59
CA ASP A 222 -27.22 2.51 -26.33
C ASP A 222 -26.28 1.30 -26.29
N ASP A 223 -25.03 1.54 -25.89
CA ASP A 223 -23.97 0.55 -25.75
C ASP A 223 -23.50 0.39 -24.29
N GLY A 224 -24.12 1.14 -23.39
CA GLY A 224 -23.84 1.19 -21.97
C GLY A 224 -22.66 2.09 -21.61
N GLU A 225 -21.95 2.69 -22.57
CA GLU A 225 -20.93 3.70 -22.31
C GLU A 225 -21.55 5.10 -22.18
N PHE A 226 -21.13 5.85 -21.17
CA PHE A 226 -21.57 7.24 -21.00
C PHE A 226 -20.52 8.09 -20.29
N TRP A 227 -20.57 9.39 -20.54
CA TRP A 227 -19.76 10.39 -19.85
C TRP A 227 -20.56 11.12 -18.77
N MET A 228 -19.86 11.55 -17.73
CA MET A 228 -20.38 12.56 -16.78
C MET A 228 -19.24 13.40 -16.22
N THR A 229 -19.59 14.49 -15.52
CA THR A 229 -18.61 15.25 -14.77
C THR A 229 -18.10 14.44 -13.59
N PHE A 230 -16.85 14.71 -13.16
CA PHE A 230 -16.32 14.08 -11.96
C PHE A 230 -17.04 14.52 -10.68
N ASP A 231 -17.67 15.70 -10.70
CA ASP A 231 -18.52 16.20 -9.62
C ASP A 231 -19.77 15.32 -9.48
N ASP A 232 -20.48 15.07 -10.58
CA ASP A 232 -21.65 14.17 -10.60
C ASP A 232 -21.24 12.76 -10.18
N PHE A 233 -20.10 12.26 -10.68
CA PHE A 233 -19.58 10.95 -10.26
C PHE A 233 -19.46 10.85 -8.74
N CYS A 234 -18.83 11.83 -8.08
CA CYS A 234 -18.69 11.84 -6.62
C CYS A 234 -20.01 12.06 -5.86
N GLN A 235 -21.04 12.58 -6.53
CA GLN A 235 -22.38 12.78 -5.96
C GLN A 235 -23.22 11.50 -5.98
N TYR A 236 -23.10 10.67 -7.03
CA TYR A 236 -23.93 9.48 -7.24
C TYR A 236 -23.24 8.17 -6.87
N PHE A 237 -21.94 8.03 -7.11
CA PHE A 237 -21.19 6.81 -6.81
C PHE A 237 -20.68 6.79 -5.38
N THR A 238 -20.57 5.59 -4.82
CA THR A 238 -20.18 5.39 -3.41
C THR A 238 -18.80 4.76 -3.28
N ASP A 239 -18.43 3.88 -4.21
CA ASP A 239 -17.23 3.07 -4.13
C ASP A 239 -16.44 3.15 -5.45
N LEU A 240 -15.13 3.23 -5.34
CA LEU A 240 -14.19 3.26 -6.46
C LEU A 240 -13.01 2.34 -6.17
N ILE A 241 -12.63 1.51 -7.13
CA ILE A 241 -11.53 0.55 -7.03
C ILE A 241 -10.50 0.92 -8.08
N LEU A 242 -9.29 1.26 -7.64
CA LEU A 242 -8.15 1.55 -8.52
C LEU A 242 -7.21 0.34 -8.52
N CYS A 243 -7.25 -0.47 -9.56
CA CYS A 243 -6.30 -1.56 -9.75
C CYS A 243 -5.06 -1.06 -10.49
N ARG A 244 -3.96 -0.92 -9.76
CA ARG A 244 -2.69 -0.42 -10.24
C ARG A 244 -1.88 -1.56 -10.84
N LEU A 245 -1.53 -1.42 -12.12
CA LEU A 245 -0.50 -2.26 -12.73
C LEU A 245 0.87 -1.71 -12.30
N ILE A 246 1.48 -2.36 -11.32
CA ILE A 246 2.74 -1.90 -10.76
C ILE A 246 3.88 -2.23 -11.74
N ASN A 247 4.52 -1.19 -12.25
CA ASN A 247 5.69 -1.33 -13.10
C ASN A 247 6.95 -1.51 -12.23
N THR A 248 7.53 -2.70 -12.27
CA THR A 248 8.79 -3.06 -11.59
C THR A 248 9.96 -3.19 -12.58
N SER A 249 9.78 -2.80 -13.84
CA SER A 249 10.80 -2.95 -14.88
C SER A 249 11.90 -1.89 -14.76
N TYR A 250 13.15 -2.31 -14.58
CA TYR A 250 14.33 -1.43 -14.53
C TYR A 250 14.56 -0.60 -15.81
N LEU A 251 13.94 -0.95 -16.94
CA LEU A 251 14.13 -0.30 -18.25
C LEU A 251 12.96 0.61 -18.65
N SER A 252 12.31 1.23 -17.67
CA SER A 252 11.14 2.10 -17.88
C SER A 252 11.49 3.58 -17.88
N ILE A 253 10.85 4.36 -18.75
CA ILE A 253 10.87 5.84 -18.73
C ILE A 253 9.88 6.45 -17.72
N HIS A 254 9.01 5.62 -17.14
CA HIS A 254 8.01 6.01 -16.14
C HIS A 254 8.38 5.50 -14.75
N LYS A 255 7.80 6.12 -13.68
CA LYS A 255 7.98 5.73 -12.27
C LYS A 255 7.87 4.21 -12.12
N THR A 256 8.97 3.60 -11.68
CA THR A 256 9.06 2.21 -11.28
C THR A 256 8.85 2.11 -9.78
N TRP A 257 8.38 0.95 -9.35
CA TRP A 257 8.29 0.58 -7.94
C TRP A 257 9.24 -0.58 -7.69
N GLU A 258 9.85 -0.59 -6.52
CA GLU A 258 10.51 -1.76 -5.98
C GLU A 258 9.47 -2.54 -5.16
N GLU A 259 9.34 -3.83 -5.45
CA GLU A 259 8.38 -4.71 -4.80
C GLU A 259 9.12 -5.72 -3.93
N GLU A 260 8.73 -5.78 -2.66
CA GLU A 260 9.13 -6.84 -1.74
C GLU A 260 7.93 -7.72 -1.41
N VAL A 261 8.10 -9.04 -1.54
CA VAL A 261 7.04 -10.03 -1.35
C VAL A 261 7.40 -10.98 -0.22
N MET A 262 6.59 -10.99 0.83
CA MET A 262 6.80 -11.81 2.02
C MET A 262 5.63 -12.78 2.18
N ARG A 263 5.95 -14.08 2.24
CA ARG A 263 4.99 -15.13 2.57
C ARG A 263 5.10 -15.43 4.06
N GLY A 264 3.99 -15.36 4.78
CA GLY A 264 3.95 -15.61 6.21
C GLY A 264 2.70 -16.38 6.63
N SER A 265 2.65 -16.76 7.90
CA SER A 265 1.51 -17.47 8.47
C SER A 265 1.25 -17.04 9.91
N TRP A 266 -0.02 -16.88 10.27
CA TRP A 266 -0.45 -16.83 11.66
C TRP A 266 -0.54 -18.27 12.18
N VAL A 267 0.35 -18.60 13.12
CA VAL A 267 0.45 -19.95 13.69
C VAL A 267 0.32 -19.87 15.20
N HIS A 268 -0.64 -20.61 15.74
CA HIS A 268 -0.83 -20.69 17.17
C HIS A 268 0.21 -21.61 17.81
N ARG A 269 0.88 -21.14 18.87
CA ARG A 269 1.74 -21.97 19.72
C ARG A 269 1.56 -21.61 21.19
N ASN A 270 1.69 -22.60 22.06
CA ASN A 270 1.59 -22.43 23.52
C ASN A 270 2.75 -21.59 24.08
N ASP A 271 3.93 -21.65 23.47
CA ASP A 271 5.08 -20.83 23.82
C ASP A 271 4.89 -19.41 23.26
N PRO A 272 4.78 -18.37 24.11
CA PRO A 272 4.57 -16.98 23.67
C PRO A 272 5.65 -16.46 22.71
N LEU A 273 6.90 -16.91 22.83
CA LEU A 273 7.99 -16.47 21.94
C LEU A 273 7.86 -17.06 20.54
N ARG A 274 7.19 -18.22 20.42
CA ARG A 274 6.99 -18.91 19.14
C ARG A 274 5.58 -18.75 18.58
N ASN A 275 4.64 -18.21 19.36
CA ASN A 275 3.30 -17.88 18.89
C ASN A 275 3.38 -16.82 17.80
N ARG A 276 2.55 -16.93 16.75
CA ARG A 276 2.46 -15.99 15.62
C ARG A 276 1.01 -15.59 15.32
N SER A 277 0.06 -15.89 16.20
CA SER A 277 -1.35 -15.53 16.07
C SER A 277 -1.78 -14.66 17.26
N GLY A 278 -1.24 -13.45 17.34
CA GLY A 278 -1.33 -12.58 18.50
C GLY A 278 -2.58 -11.70 18.56
N GLY A 279 -3.34 -11.62 17.47
CA GLY A 279 -4.48 -10.69 17.35
C GLY A 279 -4.04 -9.24 17.14
N CYS A 280 -5.00 -8.33 16.97
CA CYS A 280 -4.75 -6.91 16.74
C CYS A 280 -4.28 -6.16 18.01
N ILE A 281 -4.01 -4.85 17.88
CA ILE A 281 -3.47 -4.00 18.96
C ILE A 281 -4.36 -3.93 20.22
N ASN A 282 -5.65 -4.27 20.10
CA ASN A 282 -6.56 -4.39 21.24
C ASN A 282 -6.08 -5.49 22.22
N HIS A 283 -5.35 -6.49 21.74
CA HIS A 283 -4.79 -7.59 22.51
C HIS A 283 -3.31 -7.33 22.87
N LYS A 284 -3.06 -6.25 23.63
CA LYS A 284 -1.69 -5.76 23.94
C LYS A 284 -0.71 -6.84 24.42
N ALA A 285 -1.19 -7.83 25.19
CA ALA A 285 -0.35 -8.90 25.74
C ALA A 285 0.19 -9.86 24.66
N THR A 286 -0.53 -10.03 23.55
CA THR A 286 -0.21 -11.01 22.50
C THR A 286 0.10 -10.35 21.16
N PHE A 287 -0.24 -9.09 20.95
CA PHE A 287 -0.06 -8.36 19.69
C PHE A 287 1.36 -8.46 19.10
N LEU A 288 2.40 -8.28 19.92
CA LEU A 288 3.80 -8.34 19.47
C LEU A 288 4.28 -9.77 19.18
N GLN A 289 3.48 -10.79 19.48
CA GLN A 289 3.78 -12.18 19.12
C GLN A 289 3.55 -12.42 17.63
N ASN A 290 2.74 -11.61 16.93
CA ASN A 290 2.54 -11.74 15.48
C ASN A 290 3.88 -11.68 14.69
N PRO A 291 3.90 -12.13 13.42
CA PRO A 291 5.01 -11.88 12.51
C PRO A 291 5.34 -10.38 12.45
N GLN A 292 6.61 -10.04 12.28
CA GLN A 292 7.08 -8.66 12.25
C GLN A 292 8.02 -8.49 11.07
N TYR A 293 7.74 -7.53 10.21
CA TYR A 293 8.53 -7.27 9.00
C TYR A 293 9.13 -5.88 9.07
N VAL A 294 10.46 -5.79 9.08
CA VAL A 294 11.18 -4.52 9.06
C VAL A 294 11.34 -4.04 7.62
N PHE A 295 11.26 -2.74 7.38
CA PHE A 295 11.58 -2.10 6.10
C PHE A 295 12.08 -0.67 6.31
N ASP A 296 12.81 -0.15 5.33
CA ASP A 296 13.43 1.17 5.35
C ASP A 296 12.81 2.09 4.29
N VAL A 297 12.51 3.32 4.70
CA VAL A 297 12.25 4.44 3.80
C VAL A 297 13.52 5.26 3.70
N LYS A 298 14.12 5.29 2.50
CA LYS A 298 15.44 5.87 2.26
C LYS A 298 15.41 7.28 1.67
N LYS A 299 14.25 7.73 1.17
CA LYS A 299 14.03 9.12 0.76
C LYS A 299 13.56 9.94 1.96
N VAL A 300 13.77 11.26 1.90
CA VAL A 300 13.28 12.21 2.92
C VAL A 300 11.80 11.99 3.20
N GLU A 301 11.03 11.79 2.14
CA GLU A 301 9.64 11.37 2.15
C GLU A 301 9.42 10.41 0.97
N ASP A 302 8.73 9.30 1.21
CA ASP A 302 8.39 8.33 0.17
C ASP A 302 6.96 7.83 0.34
N GLU A 303 6.33 7.58 -0.82
CA GLU A 303 5.00 7.01 -0.92
C GLU A 303 5.12 5.50 -0.76
N VAL A 304 4.51 4.92 0.27
CA VAL A 304 4.56 3.48 0.53
C VAL A 304 3.18 2.86 0.31
N LEU A 305 3.14 1.79 -0.48
CA LEU A 305 1.93 0.98 -0.68
C LEU A 305 2.13 -0.39 -0.03
N ILE A 306 1.13 -0.87 0.72
CA ILE A 306 1.18 -2.16 1.41
C ILE A 306 -0.13 -2.90 1.16
N CYS A 307 -0.08 -4.11 0.60
CA CYS A 307 -1.22 -5.05 0.58
C CYS A 307 -0.90 -6.26 1.46
N LEU A 308 -1.82 -6.57 2.36
CA LEU A 308 -1.87 -7.82 3.11
C LEU A 308 -3.00 -8.66 2.54
N GLN A 309 -2.67 -9.81 1.95
CA GLN A 309 -3.64 -10.75 1.41
C GLN A 309 -3.65 -12.04 2.23
N GLN A 310 -4.81 -12.51 2.65
CA GLN A 310 -4.96 -13.85 3.24
C GLN A 310 -5.17 -14.90 2.14
N LYS A 311 -4.63 -16.10 2.36
CA LYS A 311 -4.87 -17.22 1.46
C LYS A 311 -6.31 -17.68 1.61
N GLU A 312 -7.03 -17.73 0.49
CA GLU A 312 -8.39 -18.24 0.49
C GLU A 312 -8.43 -19.66 1.06
N LYS A 313 -9.30 -19.86 2.05
CA LYS A 313 -9.66 -21.20 2.51
C LYS A 313 -10.58 -21.80 1.45
N ARG A 314 -10.31 -23.05 1.04
CA ARG A 314 -11.20 -23.76 0.10
C ARG A 314 -12.63 -23.71 0.63
N ALA A 315 -13.56 -23.26 -0.20
CA ALA A 315 -14.98 -23.29 0.11
C ALA A 315 -15.39 -24.70 0.54
N THR A 316 -16.08 -24.82 1.66
CA THR A 316 -16.86 -26.03 1.95
C THR A 316 -18.00 -26.09 0.93
N PRO A 317 -18.31 -27.26 0.33
CA PRO A 317 -19.37 -27.39 -0.67
C PRO A 317 -20.77 -26.95 -0.22
N LYS A 318 -20.97 -26.63 1.07
CA LYS A 318 -22.25 -26.23 1.65
C LYS A 318 -22.43 -24.72 1.81
N ASP A 319 -21.35 -23.94 1.86
CA ASP A 319 -21.42 -22.54 2.30
C ASP A 319 -20.98 -21.53 1.23
N GLY A 320 -20.51 -22.01 0.07
CA GLY A 320 -20.23 -21.20 -1.14
C GLY A 320 -19.07 -20.19 -1.02
N LYS A 321 -18.72 -19.74 0.20
CA LYS A 321 -17.62 -18.81 0.49
C LYS A 321 -16.83 -19.32 1.70
N GLY A 322 -15.50 -19.46 1.55
CA GLY A 322 -14.64 -19.63 2.71
C GLY A 322 -14.69 -18.37 3.57
N GLU A 323 -14.91 -18.51 4.89
CA GLU A 323 -14.93 -17.35 5.78
C GLU A 323 -13.54 -16.69 5.84
N ASN A 324 -13.45 -15.48 5.26
CA ASN A 324 -12.29 -14.62 5.41
C ASN A 324 -12.16 -14.18 6.87
N LEU A 325 -10.95 -14.24 7.40
CA LEU A 325 -10.65 -13.67 8.71
C LEU A 325 -10.72 -12.14 8.60
N ALA A 326 -11.11 -11.47 9.67
CA ALA A 326 -10.88 -10.03 9.78
C ALA A 326 -9.37 -9.80 9.94
N ILE A 327 -8.72 -9.22 8.93
CA ILE A 327 -7.27 -9.01 8.91
C ILE A 327 -6.95 -7.52 8.83
N GLY A 328 -5.74 -7.16 9.28
CA GLY A 328 -5.20 -5.81 9.20
C GLY A 328 -3.75 -5.78 9.66
N PHE A 329 -3.13 -4.61 9.61
CA PHE A 329 -1.75 -4.44 10.06
C PHE A 329 -1.48 -3.05 10.62
N ASP A 330 -0.49 -2.98 11.50
CA ASP A 330 0.00 -1.72 12.05
C ASP A 330 1.46 -1.47 11.67
N ILE A 331 1.80 -0.20 11.45
CA ILE A 331 3.14 0.26 11.11
C ILE A 331 3.70 1.07 12.27
N HIS A 332 4.88 0.68 12.73
CA HIS A 332 5.56 1.32 13.85
C HIS A 332 6.90 1.91 13.39
N ARG A 333 7.22 3.13 13.81
CA ARG A 333 8.56 3.73 13.62
C ARG A 333 9.48 3.19 14.72
N VAL A 334 10.60 2.62 14.30
CA VAL A 334 11.53 1.91 15.19
C VAL A 334 12.95 2.46 15.07
N GLU A 335 13.88 1.85 15.79
CA GLU A 335 15.28 2.20 15.79
C GLU A 335 15.93 1.90 14.44
N LEU A 336 16.77 2.83 13.96
CA LEU A 336 17.38 2.76 12.63
C LEU A 336 18.29 1.53 12.43
N ASN A 337 18.77 0.94 13.52
CA ASN A 337 19.57 -0.28 13.51
C ASN A 337 18.83 -1.50 14.07
N ARG A 338 17.49 -1.47 14.15
CA ARG A 338 16.74 -2.62 14.66
C ARG A 338 16.97 -3.86 13.79
N LYS A 339 17.42 -4.94 14.43
CA LYS A 339 17.75 -6.25 13.83
C LYS A 339 16.90 -7.40 14.38
N TYR A 340 16.29 -7.19 15.55
CA TYR A 340 15.56 -8.21 16.32
C TYR A 340 14.12 -7.76 16.55
N ARG A 341 13.27 -8.72 16.92
CA ARG A 341 11.84 -8.52 17.17
C ARG A 341 11.59 -7.42 18.21
N MET A 342 10.46 -6.76 18.03
CA MET A 342 9.90 -5.82 19.00
C MET A 342 9.16 -6.61 20.08
N HIS A 343 9.46 -6.27 21.32
CA HIS A 343 8.78 -6.81 22.50
C HIS A 343 8.16 -5.71 23.37
N SER A 344 8.44 -4.44 23.04
CA SER A 344 7.77 -3.28 23.60
C SER A 344 7.06 -2.50 22.49
N ALA A 345 5.96 -1.83 22.84
CA ALA A 345 5.22 -1.00 21.89
C ALA A 345 6.06 0.22 21.50
N GLN A 346 6.25 0.41 20.19
CA GLN A 346 6.88 1.60 19.62
C GLN A 346 5.81 2.59 19.13
N GLN A 347 6.22 3.71 18.54
CA GLN A 347 5.29 4.69 18.01
C GLN A 347 4.58 4.13 16.77
N LYS A 348 3.26 3.89 16.88
CA LYS A 348 2.41 3.60 15.73
C LYS A 348 2.29 4.86 14.87
N VAL A 349 2.69 4.77 13.61
CA VAL A 349 2.65 5.88 12.63
C VAL A 349 1.52 5.73 11.61
N ALA A 350 1.07 4.50 11.39
CA ALA A 350 -0.06 4.18 10.52
C ALA A 350 -0.58 2.78 10.82
N GLY A 351 -1.72 2.42 10.24
CA GLY A 351 -2.28 1.08 10.25
C GLY A 351 -3.43 1.00 9.25
N SER A 352 -3.74 -0.21 8.81
CA SER A 352 -4.91 -0.45 7.98
C SER A 352 -6.18 -0.48 8.83
N ILE A 353 -7.33 -0.37 8.16
CA ILE A 353 -8.60 -0.85 8.74
C ILE A 353 -8.55 -2.38 8.90
N TYR A 354 -9.45 -2.92 9.73
CA TYR A 354 -9.67 -4.35 9.83
C TYR A 354 -10.97 -4.69 9.10
N ILE A 355 -10.88 -5.62 8.15
CA ILE A 355 -12.02 -6.02 7.33
C ILE A 355 -11.94 -7.52 7.03
N ASN A 356 -13.09 -8.16 6.89
CA ASN A 356 -13.26 -9.56 6.49
C ASN A 356 -13.15 -9.74 4.96
N SER A 357 -12.13 -9.11 4.36
CA SER A 357 -11.84 -9.18 2.92
C SER A 357 -10.56 -9.98 2.66
N ARG A 358 -10.39 -10.41 1.41
CA ARG A 358 -9.22 -11.20 1.00
C ARG A 358 -7.92 -10.40 1.01
N CYS A 359 -7.90 -9.15 0.53
CA CYS A 359 -6.78 -8.21 0.72
C CYS A 359 -7.22 -6.96 1.49
N VAL A 360 -6.27 -6.40 2.24
CA VAL A 360 -6.33 -5.08 2.86
C VAL A 360 -5.18 -4.25 2.32
N PHE A 361 -5.48 -3.03 1.89
CA PHE A 361 -4.54 -2.12 1.26
C PHE A 361 -4.35 -0.86 2.11
N LEU A 362 -3.12 -0.36 2.18
CA LEU A 362 -2.80 0.95 2.73
C LEU A 362 -1.85 1.68 1.79
N ARG A 363 -2.14 2.97 1.56
CA ARG A 363 -1.24 3.94 0.93
C ARG A 363 -0.90 5.02 1.94
N LYS A 364 0.39 5.28 2.15
CA LYS A 364 0.84 6.26 3.14
C LYS A 364 2.15 6.92 2.72
N GLU A 365 2.23 8.24 2.86
CA GLU A 365 3.49 8.97 2.83
C GLU A 365 4.21 8.78 4.17
N LEU A 366 5.46 8.31 4.11
CA LEU A 366 6.31 8.08 5.28
C LEU A 366 7.61 8.87 5.14
N GLN A 367 8.10 9.40 6.26
CA GLN A 367 9.37 10.10 6.33
C GLN A 367 10.54 9.11 6.35
N GLU A 368 11.75 9.58 6.03
CA GLU A 368 12.96 8.76 6.12
C GLU A 368 13.08 8.08 7.50
N GLY A 369 13.39 6.78 7.49
CA GLY A 369 13.55 6.00 8.72
C GLY A 369 13.29 4.51 8.53
N ARG A 370 13.34 3.79 9.66
CA ARG A 370 13.08 2.35 9.73
C ARG A 370 11.74 2.07 10.40
N TYR A 371 11.00 1.13 9.84
CA TYR A 371 9.64 0.81 10.26
C TYR A 371 9.46 -0.70 10.43
N VAL A 372 8.48 -1.10 11.23
CA VAL A 372 8.03 -2.48 11.37
C VAL A 372 6.55 -2.59 11.07
N ILE A 373 6.19 -3.48 10.14
CA ILE A 373 4.83 -3.89 9.81
C ILE A 373 4.49 -5.13 10.63
N ILE A 374 3.37 -5.09 11.33
CA ILE A 374 2.86 -6.22 12.12
C ILE A 374 1.51 -6.65 11.52
N PRO A 375 1.49 -7.65 10.59
CA PRO A 375 0.26 -8.19 10.06
C PRO A 375 -0.43 -9.11 11.07
N THR A 376 -1.73 -8.90 11.27
CA THR A 376 -2.50 -9.59 12.30
C THR A 376 -3.88 -9.96 11.79
N THR A 377 -4.43 -11.01 12.40
CA THR A 377 -5.89 -11.20 12.49
C THR A 377 -6.46 -10.28 13.56
N PHE A 378 -7.77 -10.01 13.51
CA PHE A 378 -8.43 -9.20 14.53
C PHE A 378 -8.35 -9.88 15.91
N ASP A 379 -8.81 -11.13 15.98
CA ASP A 379 -8.77 -11.94 17.20
C ASP A 379 -7.50 -12.80 17.29
N PRO A 380 -6.97 -13.03 18.51
CA PRO A 380 -5.84 -13.92 18.73
C PRO A 380 -6.21 -15.39 18.50
N GLY A 381 -5.18 -16.21 18.24
CA GLY A 381 -5.34 -17.66 18.05
C GLY A 381 -5.88 -18.09 16.67
N GLN A 382 -6.33 -17.15 15.84
CA GLN A 382 -6.73 -17.42 14.46
C GLN A 382 -5.50 -17.79 13.60
N GLN A 383 -5.67 -18.79 12.75
CA GLN A 383 -4.60 -19.35 11.93
C GLN A 383 -4.90 -19.17 10.44
N GLY A 384 -3.85 -18.93 9.65
CA GLY A 384 -3.95 -18.76 8.20
C GLY A 384 -2.63 -18.33 7.58
N ASP A 385 -2.49 -18.54 6.28
CA ASP A 385 -1.36 -18.05 5.50
C ASP A 385 -1.69 -16.66 4.94
N PHE A 386 -0.69 -15.81 4.81
CA PHE A 386 -0.80 -14.50 4.19
C PHE A 386 0.37 -14.17 3.26
N LEU A 387 0.10 -13.26 2.34
CA LEU A 387 1.06 -12.64 1.44
C LEU A 387 1.08 -11.14 1.77
N LEU A 388 2.23 -10.64 2.18
CA LEU A 388 2.47 -9.22 2.36
C LEU A 388 3.27 -8.72 1.15
N ARG A 389 2.81 -7.64 0.52
CA ARG A 389 3.51 -6.97 -0.59
C ARG A 389 3.76 -5.52 -0.18
N VAL A 390 5.00 -5.07 -0.25
CA VAL A 390 5.43 -3.71 0.09
C VAL A 390 6.02 -3.07 -1.15
N PHE A 391 5.54 -1.88 -1.51
CA PHE A 391 6.01 -1.11 -2.65
C PHE A 391 6.57 0.23 -2.20
N THR A 392 7.80 0.50 -2.62
CA THR A 392 8.54 1.74 -2.37
C THR A 392 9.21 2.23 -3.65
N ASP A 393 9.64 3.48 -3.70
CA ASP A 393 10.29 4.01 -4.91
C ASP A 393 11.73 3.51 -5.09
N VAL A 394 12.34 3.06 -4.00
CA VAL A 394 13.71 2.51 -3.94
C VAL A 394 13.71 1.25 -3.07
N PRO A 395 14.71 0.36 -3.16
CA PRO A 395 14.70 -0.90 -2.43
C PRO A 395 14.60 -0.66 -0.92
N SER A 396 13.60 -1.26 -0.26
CA SER A 396 13.28 -1.02 1.15
C SER A 396 13.98 -1.99 2.12
N ASP A 397 14.74 -2.96 1.61
CA ASP A 397 15.39 -4.02 2.40
C ASP A 397 14.40 -4.77 3.32
N CYS A 398 13.16 -4.95 2.85
CA CYS A 398 12.09 -5.54 3.67
C CYS A 398 12.38 -7.00 4.01
N LYS A 399 12.24 -7.38 5.28
CA LYS A 399 12.48 -8.75 5.75
C LYS A 399 11.81 -9.05 7.08
N GLU A 400 11.60 -10.33 7.36
CA GLU A 400 11.06 -10.77 8.66
C GLU A 400 12.10 -10.65 9.80
N LEU A 401 11.64 -10.15 10.94
CA LEU A 401 12.37 -10.22 12.21
C LEU A 401 12.04 -11.54 12.91
N THR A 402 12.96 -12.49 12.84
CA THR A 402 12.78 -13.85 13.36
C THR A 402 13.43 -14.09 14.71
N LEU A 403 14.47 -13.33 15.05
CA LEU A 403 15.23 -13.44 16.29
C LEU A 403 14.74 -12.43 17.33
N ASP A 404 14.58 -12.86 18.58
CA ASP A 404 14.15 -12.02 19.71
C ASP A 404 15.32 -11.21 20.31
N GLU A 405 16.55 -11.75 20.25
CA GLU A 405 17.76 -11.14 20.80
C GLU A 405 19.01 -11.60 20.03
N PRO A 406 20.20 -11.00 20.27
CA PRO A 406 21.45 -11.44 19.66
C PRO A 406 21.72 -12.93 19.91
N PRO A 407 22.01 -13.72 18.87
CA PRO A 407 22.23 -15.14 19.04
C PRO A 407 23.53 -15.41 19.80
N GLN A 408 23.52 -16.43 20.66
CA GLN A 408 24.75 -16.97 21.20
C GLN A 408 25.48 -17.77 20.12
N THR A 409 26.76 -17.47 19.91
CA THR A 409 27.63 -18.11 18.93
C THR A 409 28.81 -18.78 19.63
N CYS A 410 29.58 -19.61 18.92
CA CYS A 410 30.81 -20.20 19.47
C CYS A 410 31.86 -19.16 19.92
N TRP A 411 31.76 -17.91 19.45
CA TRP A 411 32.63 -16.79 19.84
C TRP A 411 32.15 -16.06 21.10
N THR A 412 30.94 -16.33 21.59
CA THR A 412 30.35 -15.64 22.75
C THR A 412 31.20 -15.80 24.01
N GLY A 413 31.85 -16.96 24.20
CA GLY A 413 32.75 -17.19 25.33
C GLY A 413 34.02 -16.34 25.31
N MET A 414 34.51 -15.96 24.12
CA MET A 414 35.73 -15.15 23.97
C MET A 414 35.44 -13.65 23.83
N CYS A 415 34.36 -13.29 23.14
CA CYS A 415 34.01 -11.90 22.84
C CYS A 415 32.97 -11.31 23.80
N GLY A 416 32.48 -12.08 24.77
CA GLY A 416 31.40 -11.72 25.69
C GLY A 416 30.01 -11.69 25.05
N TYR A 417 28.97 -11.82 25.89
CA TYR A 417 27.57 -11.68 25.52
C TYR A 417 27.01 -10.34 26.02
N PRO A 418 26.06 -9.71 25.32
CA PRO A 418 25.37 -8.53 25.83
C PRO A 418 24.74 -8.79 27.21
N GLN A 419 24.93 -7.85 28.13
CA GLN A 419 24.37 -7.89 29.48
C GLN A 419 23.20 -6.91 29.64
N LEU A 420 23.10 -5.96 28.72
CA LEU A 420 22.10 -4.90 28.71
C LEU A 420 21.62 -4.65 27.28
N VAL A 421 20.41 -4.12 27.16
CA VAL A 421 19.92 -3.47 25.96
C VAL A 421 19.59 -2.02 26.30
N THR A 422 20.06 -1.07 25.49
CA THR A 422 19.78 0.35 25.65
C THR A 422 19.18 0.92 24.37
N GLN A 423 17.97 1.45 24.45
CA GLN A 423 17.42 2.34 23.43
C GLN A 423 17.81 3.78 23.75
N VAL A 424 18.31 4.48 22.73
CA VAL A 424 18.62 5.90 22.76
C VAL A 424 17.70 6.60 21.80
N HIS A 425 16.86 7.50 22.29
CA HIS A 425 15.97 8.32 21.49
C HIS A 425 16.48 9.76 21.52
N VAL A 426 17.03 10.22 20.40
CA VAL A 426 17.45 11.61 20.22
C VAL A 426 16.25 12.37 19.69
N LEU A 427 15.71 13.27 20.51
CA LEU A 427 14.47 14.00 20.22
C LEU A 427 14.79 15.21 19.34
N ASN A 428 15.53 16.18 19.88
CA ASN A 428 15.89 17.39 19.16
C ASN A 428 17.23 17.97 19.65
N ALA A 429 17.77 18.89 18.87
CA ALA A 429 18.75 19.86 19.35
C ALA A 429 18.20 21.27 19.20
N ASP A 430 18.71 22.19 20.01
CA ASP A 430 18.36 23.61 19.96
C ASP A 430 19.61 24.48 20.05
N GLY A 431 19.61 25.63 19.38
CA GLY A 431 20.67 26.64 19.46
C GLY A 431 22.01 26.21 18.87
N LEU A 432 22.04 25.33 17.86
CA LEU A 432 23.28 24.87 17.24
C LEU A 432 24.08 26.04 16.62
N GLN A 433 25.41 25.99 16.76
CA GLN A 433 26.31 27.00 16.22
C GLN A 433 26.28 26.99 14.68
N GLY A 434 25.97 28.14 14.07
CA GLY A 434 26.01 28.30 12.60
C GLY A 434 27.29 28.95 12.08
N GLN A 435 27.51 28.87 10.76
CA GLN A 435 28.66 29.48 10.10
C GLN A 435 28.51 31.01 9.95
N GLU A 436 29.65 31.72 10.01
CA GLU A 436 29.75 33.18 10.18
C GLU A 436 29.21 34.05 9.02
N SER A 437 28.77 33.48 7.90
CA SER A 437 28.34 34.27 6.74
C SER A 437 26.90 34.08 6.27
N ASN A 438 26.15 33.05 6.71
CA ASN A 438 24.75 32.87 6.28
C ASN A 438 23.82 32.09 7.23
N GLY A 439 24.30 31.69 8.40
CA GLY A 439 23.45 31.15 9.46
C GLY A 439 22.87 29.74 9.28
N ALA A 440 22.79 29.23 8.06
CA ALA A 440 22.31 27.90 7.72
C ALA A 440 23.24 26.79 8.25
N VAL A 441 22.65 25.73 8.80
CA VAL A 441 23.34 24.52 9.29
C VAL A 441 22.54 23.32 8.80
N ASP A 442 23.24 22.28 8.35
CA ASP A 442 22.65 21.02 7.92
C ASP A 442 22.98 19.90 8.93
N PRO A 443 22.40 19.90 10.15
CA PRO A 443 22.81 19.00 11.21
C PRO A 443 22.39 17.54 10.97
N TYR A 444 23.24 16.63 11.42
CA TYR A 444 22.93 15.21 11.60
C TYR A 444 23.60 14.67 12.87
N VAL A 445 23.06 13.59 13.44
CA VAL A 445 23.56 12.97 14.66
C VAL A 445 24.12 11.59 14.41
N ILE A 446 25.21 11.25 15.10
CA ILE A 446 25.78 9.91 15.19
C ILE A 446 25.71 9.46 16.65
N ILE A 447 24.99 8.36 16.90
CA ILE A 447 25.00 7.66 18.18
C ILE A 447 26.01 6.52 18.07
N THR A 448 27.04 6.53 18.92
CA THR A 448 28.07 5.49 18.99
C THR A 448 28.02 4.80 20.36
N CYS A 449 27.94 3.48 20.36
CA CYS A 449 28.04 2.67 21.57
C CYS A 449 28.82 1.38 21.27
N GLU A 450 29.92 1.14 22.01
CA GLU A 450 30.76 -0.06 21.89
C GLU A 450 31.23 -0.35 20.44
N GLY A 451 31.43 0.70 19.65
CA GLY A 451 31.84 0.62 18.24
C GLY A 451 30.70 0.49 17.23
N GLU A 452 29.48 0.17 17.64
CA GLU A 452 28.29 0.25 16.77
C GLU A 452 27.86 1.71 16.62
N LYS A 453 27.44 2.09 15.40
CA LYS A 453 27.03 3.45 15.06
C LYS A 453 25.65 3.47 14.44
N VAL A 454 24.85 4.44 14.85
CA VAL A 454 23.58 4.82 14.23
C VAL A 454 23.70 6.26 13.76
N ARG A 455 23.39 6.52 12.50
CA ARG A 455 23.46 7.87 11.92
C ARG A 455 22.06 8.30 11.47
N SER A 456 21.66 9.51 11.83
CA SER A 456 20.40 10.10 11.36
C SER A 456 20.50 10.58 9.90
N PRO A 457 19.35 10.85 9.27
CA PRO A 457 19.27 11.74 8.11
C PRO A 457 19.89 13.12 8.40
N VAL A 458 20.14 13.87 7.32
CA VAL A 458 20.60 15.26 7.38
C VAL A 458 19.39 16.19 7.34
N TYR A 459 19.29 17.08 8.31
CA TYR A 459 18.22 18.07 8.39
C TYR A 459 18.74 19.36 7.78
N LYS A 460 18.03 19.93 6.80
CA LYS A 460 18.54 21.07 6.04
C LYS A 460 18.17 22.40 6.69
N ASP A 461 19.10 23.35 6.64
CA ASP A 461 18.92 24.75 6.99
C ASP A 461 18.19 24.97 8.34
N THR A 462 18.68 24.31 9.39
CA THR A 462 18.11 24.41 10.73
C THR A 462 19.15 24.36 11.83
N ARG A 463 19.00 25.23 12.83
CA ARG A 463 19.76 25.20 14.08
C ARG A 463 19.03 24.50 15.22
N CYS A 464 17.77 24.12 14.98
CA CYS A 464 16.88 23.53 15.95
C CYS A 464 16.27 22.23 15.38
N PRO A 465 17.08 21.24 14.96
CA PRO A 465 16.58 20.04 14.30
C PRO A 465 15.73 19.20 15.26
N ASN A 466 14.54 18.79 14.81
CA ASN A 466 13.78 17.71 15.43
C ASN A 466 14.23 16.39 14.79
N PHE A 467 15.19 15.72 15.45
CA PHE A 467 15.74 14.46 14.94
C PHE A 467 14.69 13.34 14.99
N ASP A 468 14.03 13.14 16.13
CA ASP A 468 13.12 12.01 16.36
C ASP A 468 13.66 10.67 15.80
N ILE A 469 14.91 10.38 16.16
CA ILE A 469 15.62 9.16 15.75
C ILE A 469 15.95 8.29 16.96
N LYS A 470 15.88 6.98 16.76
CA LYS A 470 16.19 6.01 17.81
C LYS A 470 17.30 5.06 17.35
N GLY A 471 18.17 4.69 18.28
CA GLY A 471 19.16 3.62 18.14
C GLY A 471 18.98 2.59 19.24
N LEU A 472 19.18 1.31 18.92
CA LEU A 472 19.08 0.18 19.84
C LEU A 472 20.44 -0.51 19.96
N PHE A 473 21.00 -0.60 21.17
CA PHE A 473 22.34 -1.13 21.39
C PHE A 473 22.32 -2.28 22.40
N TYR A 474 22.84 -3.43 22.00
CA TYR A 474 23.04 -4.59 22.88
C TYR A 474 24.46 -4.55 23.43
N ARG A 475 24.58 -4.22 24.72
CA ARG A 475 25.82 -3.74 25.35
C ARG A 475 26.47 -4.80 26.21
N LYS A 476 27.77 -5.00 26.01
CA LYS A 476 28.62 -5.94 26.77
C LYS A 476 29.35 -5.26 27.93
N LYS A 477 29.53 -3.94 27.84
CA LYS A 477 30.28 -3.11 28.79
C LYS A 477 29.37 -2.02 29.35
N PRO A 478 28.58 -2.32 30.40
CA PRO A 478 27.66 -1.37 31.03
C PRO A 478 28.24 0.01 31.38
N LYS A 479 29.54 0.04 31.75
CA LYS A 479 30.25 1.25 32.18
C LYS A 479 30.76 2.11 31.02
N GLU A 480 30.75 1.60 29.79
CA GLU A 480 31.19 2.36 28.62
C GLU A 480 30.10 3.36 28.23
N GLY A 481 30.46 4.63 28.07
CA GLY A 481 29.51 5.70 27.76
C GLY A 481 28.95 5.58 26.34
N ILE A 482 27.74 6.09 26.15
CA ILE A 482 27.11 6.24 24.84
C ILE A 482 27.42 7.64 24.35
N HIS A 483 28.11 7.72 23.21
CA HIS A 483 28.50 8.99 22.60
C HIS A 483 27.43 9.41 21.60
N ILE A 484 26.92 10.63 21.75
CA ILE A 484 26.01 11.23 20.78
C ILE A 484 26.70 12.48 20.25
N GLU A 485 27.13 12.41 18.99
CA GLU A 485 27.87 13.47 18.32
C GLU A 485 26.98 14.14 17.26
N ILE A 486 26.95 15.48 17.24
CA ILE A 486 26.24 16.27 16.24
C ILE A 486 27.26 16.86 15.28
N TYR A 487 26.96 16.76 13.99
CA TYR A 487 27.79 17.26 12.90
C TYR A 487 26.97 18.14 11.97
N ASN A 488 27.60 19.16 11.39
CA ASN A 488 27.09 19.92 10.26
C ASN A 488 27.58 19.27 8.96
N LYS A 489 26.67 18.92 8.05
CA LYS A 489 27.03 18.44 6.72
C LYS A 489 27.63 19.59 5.90
N ASN A 490 28.86 19.41 5.40
CA ASN A 490 29.47 20.35 4.45
C ASN A 490 29.86 19.65 3.14
N ILE A 491 30.23 20.45 2.14
CA ILE A 491 30.66 19.97 0.82
C ILE A 491 31.95 19.14 0.90
N ILE A 492 32.93 19.57 1.71
CA ILE A 492 34.28 18.96 1.74
C ILE A 492 34.47 18.11 3.01
N VAL A 493 34.38 18.72 4.18
CA VAL A 493 34.56 18.05 5.48
C VAL A 493 33.46 18.50 6.42
N ASP A 494 32.73 17.55 6.99
CA ASP A 494 31.67 17.82 7.96
C ASP A 494 32.25 18.43 9.24
N THR A 495 31.60 19.47 9.77
CA THR A 495 32.06 20.18 10.96
C THR A 495 31.43 19.56 12.19
N PHE A 496 32.23 19.28 13.22
CA PHE A 496 31.70 18.85 14.52
C PHE A 496 31.02 20.03 15.24
N LEU A 497 29.79 19.83 15.70
CA LEU A 497 28.99 20.85 16.40
C LEU A 497 28.95 20.64 17.91
N GLY A 498 29.22 19.42 18.38
CA GLY A 498 29.26 19.09 19.79
C GLY A 498 28.88 17.65 20.07
N GLN A 499 29.11 17.22 21.32
CA GLN A 499 28.75 15.88 21.77
C GLN A 499 28.12 15.89 23.16
N VAL A 500 27.42 14.81 23.45
CA VAL A 500 26.98 14.42 24.79
C VAL A 500 27.42 12.98 25.04
N ILE A 501 27.92 12.69 26.24
CA ILE A 501 28.24 11.33 26.67
C ILE A 501 27.26 10.95 27.77
N LEU A 502 26.57 9.84 27.58
CA LEU A 502 25.54 9.35 28.49
C LEU A 502 26.00 8.03 29.11
N PHE A 503 25.73 7.88 30.39
CA PHE A 503 25.89 6.64 31.11
C PHE A 503 24.50 6.21 31.54
N SER A 504 24.07 5.02 31.16
CA SER A 504 22.73 4.55 31.51
C SER A 504 22.78 3.61 32.70
N ASP A 505 22.01 3.89 33.75
CA ASP A 505 21.74 2.94 34.83
C ASP A 505 20.42 2.20 34.56
N PRO A 506 20.37 0.86 34.63
CA PRO A 506 19.11 0.10 34.53
C PRO A 506 18.04 0.51 35.55
N ASN A 507 18.43 1.15 36.66
CA ASN A 507 17.51 1.65 37.70
C ASN A 507 17.00 3.07 37.42
N GLU A 508 17.58 3.76 36.44
CA GLU A 508 17.15 5.10 36.07
C GLU A 508 15.78 5.02 35.38
N ARG A 509 14.80 5.77 35.88
CA ARG A 509 13.50 5.87 35.21
C ARG A 509 13.70 6.54 33.86
N GLN A 510 12.80 6.28 32.91
CA GLN A 510 12.85 6.74 31.51
C GLN A 510 12.74 8.27 31.37
N GLU A 511 13.61 9.02 32.03
CA GLU A 511 13.63 10.47 32.09
C GLU A 511 14.21 11.03 30.79
N GLN A 512 13.66 12.18 30.43
CA GLN A 512 14.14 12.98 29.32
C GLN A 512 15.23 13.91 29.87
N HIS A 513 16.40 13.90 29.25
CA HIS A 513 17.52 14.76 29.64
C HIS A 513 17.75 15.80 28.57
N THR A 514 17.83 17.07 28.97
CA THR A 514 18.31 18.18 28.13
C THR A 514 19.71 18.53 28.60
N LEU A 515 20.69 18.38 27.72
CA LEU A 515 22.11 18.48 28.07
C LEU A 515 22.81 19.49 27.16
N HIS A 516 23.74 20.25 27.73
CA HIS A 516 24.59 21.16 26.96
C HIS A 516 25.61 20.38 26.13
N LEU A 517 25.83 20.84 24.90
CA LEU A 517 26.82 20.27 24.01
C LEU A 517 28.23 20.59 24.51
N ARG A 518 29.12 19.61 24.40
CA ARG A 518 30.53 19.75 24.81
C ARG A 518 31.48 19.47 23.65
N ASP A 519 32.69 19.99 23.75
CA ASP A 519 33.77 19.70 22.81
C ASP A 519 34.35 18.28 23.02
N LYS A 520 35.20 17.80 22.12
CA LYS A 520 35.90 16.51 22.21
C LYS A 520 36.98 16.48 23.30
N GLY A 521 37.38 17.64 23.82
CA GLY A 521 38.34 17.76 24.91
C GLY A 521 37.73 17.54 26.29
N ASN A 522 38.47 16.90 27.20
CA ASN A 522 38.05 16.61 28.59
C ASN A 522 38.00 17.86 29.49
N ARG A 523 37.86 19.06 28.92
CA ARG A 523 37.77 20.32 29.68
C ARG A 523 36.33 20.49 30.14
N GLN A 524 36.14 20.48 31.46
CA GLN A 524 34.81 20.63 32.08
C GLN A 524 34.14 21.99 31.81
N ASP A 525 34.87 22.98 31.27
CA ASP A 525 34.43 24.37 31.12
C ASP A 525 34.11 24.83 29.68
N SER A 526 34.06 23.94 28.68
CA SER A 526 33.69 24.32 27.30
C SER A 526 32.28 23.83 26.94
N ASP A 527 31.25 24.52 27.44
CA ASP A 527 29.90 24.37 26.92
C ASP A 527 29.82 25.03 25.53
N LEU A 528 29.68 24.20 24.50
CA LEU A 528 29.43 24.66 23.14
C LEU A 528 28.00 25.21 23.03
N PRO A 529 27.72 26.08 22.03
CA PRO A 529 26.38 26.58 21.82
C PRO A 529 25.41 25.45 21.51
N GLY A 530 24.30 25.45 22.23
CA GLY A 530 23.17 24.58 21.98
C GLY A 530 22.99 23.47 23.02
N THR A 531 21.82 22.84 22.93
CA THR A 531 21.41 21.76 23.81
C THR A 531 20.93 20.58 22.99
N LEU A 532 21.01 19.40 23.58
CA LEU A 532 20.48 18.16 23.01
C LEU A 532 19.49 17.54 24.00
N THR A 533 18.30 17.22 23.51
CA THR A 533 17.29 16.52 24.28
C THR A 533 17.26 15.05 23.89
N VAL A 534 17.44 14.17 24.87
CA VAL A 534 17.53 12.72 24.68
C VAL A 534 16.70 11.99 25.72
N ARG A 535 16.25 10.78 25.37
CA ARG A 535 15.63 9.83 26.29
C ARG A 535 16.35 8.49 26.19
N LEU A 536 16.64 7.88 27.33
CA LEU A 536 17.28 6.58 27.41
C LEU A 536 16.35 5.58 28.09
N ILE A 537 16.35 4.37 27.55
CA ILE A 537 15.68 3.23 28.15
C ILE A 537 16.69 2.10 28.16
N THR A 538 17.04 1.60 29.35
CA THR A 538 17.97 0.48 29.50
C THR A 538 17.32 -0.65 30.27
N SER A 539 17.55 -1.89 29.82
CA SER A 539 17.09 -3.09 30.52
C SER A 539 18.18 -4.15 30.58
N THR A 540 18.19 -4.91 31.67
CA THR A 540 19.00 -6.13 31.82
C THR A 540 18.38 -7.32 31.11
N THR A 541 17.10 -7.25 30.74
CA THR A 541 16.42 -8.24 29.91
C THR A 541 16.50 -7.78 28.47
N LEU A 542 17.22 -8.52 27.62
CA LEU A 542 17.54 -8.10 26.26
C LEU A 542 16.30 -8.00 25.34
N THR A 543 15.21 -8.65 25.72
CA THR A 543 13.92 -8.63 25.04
C THR A 543 12.92 -7.64 25.64
N ASN A 544 13.31 -6.70 26.50
CA ASN A 544 12.36 -5.76 27.13
C ASN A 544 12.14 -4.46 26.33
N ILE A 545 12.81 -4.28 25.19
CA ILE A 545 12.81 -3.05 24.39
C ILE A 545 12.32 -3.34 22.98
#